data_AF-A0AA36HZ65-F1
#
_entry.id   AF-A0AA36HZ65-F1
#
_cell.length_a   1.000
_cell.length_b   1.000
_cell.length_c   1.000
_cell.angle_alpha   90.00
_cell.angle_beta   90.00
_cell.angle_gamma   90.00
#
_symmetry.space_group_name_H-M   'P 1'
#
loop_
_entity.id
_entity.type
_entity.pdbx_description
1 polymer ?
#
loop_
_entity_poly.entity_id
_entity_poly.type
_entity_poly.pdbx_seq_one_letter_code
_entity_poly.pdbx_strand_id
1 'polypeptide(L)'
;MFRALVLLVASCAATHLRAGSNASRSALRAGLRRPSCTCEANNPSWKRPTRSEPKCVFIDLGAADGNTFDSFLADDYGPVHNCPHGGDWEAILVEANPMFSKKLQALQSNLPGKVQSLASTAAYSCETTTSFSIDADAAHNYWASSLMENVGRRQVTVPTVNVNKLLAESVIPGDWVMLKVDIEGAEYDVMPCLAEFKDAELIDEIFLEEHWWFPDRTAEQNVTMILAKDKLRSRQVQTWLQKEKAPLDAFEPRPLIPGLVEAAEAKGGKTIGRAVEEVLAWLSEEAFTEAAASSLSELQAQEEQLLQQALAASAGEVSWSSEEDRLMAAALAASAEQAVEQCRNHVAEEEADLQAALLLSRQLAPEVVVSSDDEAGLEEQQSKRRKAGSGSPAI
;
A
#
# COMPACT_ATOMS: atom_id res chain seq x y z
N MET A 1 6.11 11.84 46.06
CA MET A 1 7.06 11.91 44.92
C MET A 1 7.66 10.54 44.60
N PHE A 2 8.40 9.88 45.49
CA PHE A 2 9.06 8.57 45.21
C PHE A 2 8.17 7.53 44.49
N ARG A 3 6.91 7.32 44.93
CA ARG A 3 5.96 6.40 44.26
C ARG A 3 5.58 6.78 42.82
N ALA A 4 5.60 8.06 42.46
CA ALA A 4 5.30 8.50 41.09
C ALA A 4 6.49 8.27 40.16
N LEU A 5 7.72 8.54 40.64
CA LEU A 5 8.95 8.29 39.89
C LEU A 5 9.15 6.78 39.62
N VAL A 6 8.90 5.94 40.62
CA VAL A 6 8.96 4.46 40.48
C VAL A 6 7.94 3.94 39.47
N LEU A 7 6.73 4.53 39.39
CA LEU A 7 5.73 4.15 38.38
C LEU A 7 6.13 4.58 36.96
N LEU A 8 6.76 5.74 36.80
CA LEU A 8 7.24 6.20 35.49
C LEU A 8 8.39 5.32 34.96
N VAL A 9 9.40 5.04 35.80
CA VAL A 9 10.54 4.19 35.43
C VAL A 9 10.10 2.75 35.16
N ALA A 10 9.15 2.22 35.94
CA ALA A 10 8.56 0.90 35.69
C ALA A 10 7.79 0.84 34.36
N SER A 11 7.16 1.94 33.93
CA SER A 11 6.43 2.00 32.64
C SER A 11 7.38 1.88 31.44
N CYS A 12 8.55 2.52 31.47
CA CYS A 12 9.56 2.39 30.40
C CYS A 12 10.32 1.05 30.49
N ALA A 13 10.64 0.56 31.69
CA ALA A 13 11.31 -0.74 31.82
C ALA A 13 10.43 -1.91 31.34
N ALA A 14 9.11 -1.83 31.54
CA ALA A 14 8.16 -2.86 31.11
C ALA A 14 7.96 -2.93 29.59
N THR A 15 8.08 -1.81 28.87
CA THR A 15 8.11 -1.81 27.39
C THR A 15 9.43 -2.40 26.86
N HIS A 16 10.57 -2.09 27.46
CA HIS A 16 11.87 -2.57 26.96
C HIS A 16 12.16 -4.06 27.17
N LEU A 17 11.64 -4.69 28.23
CA LEU A 17 11.73 -6.16 28.37
C LEU A 17 10.95 -6.93 27.29
N ARG A 18 10.00 -6.29 26.59
CA ARG A 18 9.40 -6.83 25.37
C ARG A 18 10.24 -6.52 24.12
N ALA A 19 10.81 -5.31 24.01
CA ALA A 19 11.58 -4.88 22.85
C ALA A 19 12.83 -5.73 22.58
N GLY A 20 13.62 -6.06 23.62
CA GLY A 20 14.85 -6.87 23.49
C GLY A 20 14.64 -8.29 22.92
N SER A 21 13.41 -8.80 22.97
CA SER A 21 13.04 -10.12 22.41
C SER A 21 12.79 -10.10 20.90
N ASN A 22 12.63 -8.92 20.28
CA ASN A 22 12.19 -8.79 18.89
C ASN A 22 13.36 -8.73 17.90
N ALA A 23 14.47 -8.08 18.25
CA ALA A 23 15.62 -7.93 17.34
C ALA A 23 16.21 -9.29 16.88
N SER A 24 16.28 -10.29 17.76
CA SER A 24 16.69 -11.66 17.39
C SER A 24 15.62 -12.48 16.66
N ARG A 25 14.38 -12.00 16.55
CA ARG A 25 13.32 -12.65 15.76
C ARG A 25 13.30 -12.15 14.32
N SER A 26 13.69 -10.90 14.04
CA SER A 26 13.75 -10.38 12.65
C SER A 26 14.69 -11.19 11.75
N ALA A 27 15.87 -11.60 12.25
CA ALA A 27 16.82 -12.39 11.46
C ALA A 27 16.32 -13.81 11.09
N LEU A 28 15.34 -14.35 11.84
CA LEU A 28 14.72 -15.66 11.60
C LEU A 28 13.38 -15.58 10.84
N ARG A 29 12.89 -14.37 10.55
CA ARG A 29 11.78 -14.11 9.60
C ARG A 29 12.19 -14.12 8.13
N ALA A 30 13.45 -14.45 7.81
CA ALA A 30 14.00 -14.51 6.45
C ALA A 30 13.42 -15.66 5.55
N GLY A 31 12.16 -16.02 5.73
CA GLY A 31 11.52 -17.23 5.22
C GLY A 31 10.92 -17.12 3.81
N LEU A 32 10.63 -15.92 3.34
CA LEU A 32 10.29 -15.64 1.93
C LEU A 32 11.11 -14.45 1.47
N ARG A 33 11.78 -14.60 0.33
CA ARG A 33 12.38 -13.45 -0.38
C ARG A 33 11.35 -12.97 -1.38
N ARG A 34 11.05 -11.67 -1.37
CA ARG A 34 10.32 -11.03 -2.48
C ARG A 34 11.00 -11.42 -3.80
N PRO A 35 10.24 -11.66 -4.88
CA PRO A 35 10.81 -11.95 -6.19
C PRO A 35 11.92 -10.96 -6.54
N SER A 36 13.11 -11.45 -6.88
CA SER A 36 14.34 -10.63 -6.97
C SER A 36 14.46 -9.84 -8.28
N CYS A 37 13.36 -9.22 -8.70
CA CYS A 37 13.23 -8.47 -9.94
C CYS A 37 12.82 -7.03 -9.66
N THR A 38 13.20 -6.13 -10.55
CA THR A 38 12.65 -4.77 -10.60
C THR A 38 11.29 -4.80 -11.31
N CYS A 39 10.42 -3.87 -10.97
CA CYS A 39 9.21 -3.58 -11.74
C CYS A 39 9.55 -3.44 -13.25
N GLU A 40 8.91 -4.25 -14.08
CA GLU A 40 8.94 -4.12 -15.52
C GLU A 40 7.64 -3.44 -15.96
N ALA A 41 7.61 -2.11 -15.82
CA ALA A 41 6.45 -1.30 -16.13
C ALA A 41 6.07 -1.34 -17.62
N ASN A 42 7.08 -1.40 -18.50
CA ASN A 42 6.94 -1.27 -19.94
C ASN A 42 8.01 -2.09 -20.66
N ASN A 43 7.65 -2.93 -21.63
CA ASN A 43 8.60 -3.62 -22.50
C ASN A 43 8.13 -3.59 -23.97
N PRO A 44 8.96 -3.14 -24.93
CA PRO A 44 8.59 -3.07 -26.35
C PRO A 44 8.45 -4.44 -27.05
N SER A 45 8.80 -5.55 -26.38
CA SER A 45 8.61 -6.90 -26.90
C SER A 45 7.23 -7.51 -26.63
N TRP A 46 6.43 -6.88 -25.75
CA TRP A 46 5.04 -7.30 -25.50
C TRP A 46 4.17 -7.11 -26.74
N LYS A 47 3.34 -8.11 -27.05
CA LYS A 47 2.54 -8.15 -28.27
C LYS A 47 1.12 -7.68 -28.02
N ARG A 48 0.76 -6.51 -28.55
CA ARG A 48 -0.62 -6.03 -28.57
C ARG A 48 -1.57 -7.08 -29.16
N PRO A 49 -2.83 -7.18 -28.69
CA PRO A 49 -3.86 -8.01 -29.32
C PRO A 49 -4.04 -7.64 -30.80
N THR A 50 -4.30 -8.64 -31.64
CA THR A 50 -4.61 -8.45 -33.07
C THR A 50 -6.10 -8.29 -33.37
N ARG A 51 -6.96 -8.27 -32.34
CA ARG A 51 -8.42 -8.13 -32.49
C ARG A 51 -8.83 -6.66 -32.62
N SER A 52 -9.86 -6.40 -33.42
CA SER A 52 -10.52 -5.10 -33.55
C SER A 52 -11.73 -4.93 -32.63
N GLU A 53 -12.44 -6.03 -32.36
CA GLU A 53 -13.70 -5.97 -31.61
C GLU A 53 -13.43 -5.80 -30.10
N PRO A 54 -13.98 -4.74 -29.48
CA PRO A 54 -13.94 -4.56 -28.04
C PRO A 54 -14.94 -5.43 -27.31
N LYS A 55 -14.63 -5.72 -26.05
CA LYS A 55 -15.41 -6.55 -25.13
C LYS A 55 -15.15 -6.14 -23.68
N CYS A 56 -15.80 -6.80 -22.74
CA CYS A 56 -15.35 -6.75 -21.35
C CYS A 56 -14.14 -7.66 -21.12
N VAL A 57 -13.18 -7.21 -20.30
CA VAL A 57 -12.05 -8.02 -19.83
C VAL A 57 -12.01 -7.95 -18.31
N PHE A 58 -12.25 -9.07 -17.64
CA PHE A 58 -12.09 -9.22 -16.20
C PHE A 58 -10.76 -9.89 -15.90
N ILE A 59 -9.94 -9.26 -15.07
CA ILE A 59 -8.65 -9.82 -14.64
C ILE A 59 -8.72 -9.97 -13.13
N ASP A 60 -8.67 -11.20 -12.65
CA ASP A 60 -8.79 -11.54 -11.24
C ASP A 60 -7.43 -12.01 -10.72
N LEU A 61 -6.76 -11.13 -9.97
CA LEU A 61 -5.50 -11.43 -9.31
C LEU A 61 -5.83 -11.94 -7.90
N GLY A 62 -5.52 -13.22 -7.63
CA GLY A 62 -6.00 -13.92 -6.44
C GLY A 62 -7.39 -14.51 -6.67
N ALA A 63 -7.55 -15.21 -7.81
CA ALA A 63 -8.83 -15.78 -8.21
C ALA A 63 -9.31 -16.95 -7.32
N ALA A 64 -8.47 -17.44 -6.40
CA ALA A 64 -8.75 -18.55 -5.49
C ALA A 64 -9.38 -19.74 -6.24
N ASP A 65 -10.56 -20.20 -5.84
CA ASP A 65 -11.27 -21.26 -6.54
C ASP A 65 -12.22 -20.81 -7.67
N GLY A 66 -12.19 -19.53 -8.02
CA GLY A 66 -13.05 -18.89 -9.02
C GLY A 66 -14.38 -18.40 -8.45
N ASN A 67 -14.51 -18.28 -7.13
CA ASN A 67 -15.72 -17.81 -6.45
C ASN A 67 -16.10 -16.36 -6.83
N THR A 68 -15.12 -15.51 -7.08
CA THR A 68 -15.28 -14.11 -7.53
C THR A 68 -15.69 -13.99 -9.00
N PHE A 69 -15.41 -14.99 -9.82
CA PHE A 69 -15.84 -15.05 -11.22
C PHE A 69 -17.37 -15.19 -11.36
N ASP A 70 -18.03 -15.89 -10.45
CA ASP A 70 -19.50 -15.97 -10.43
C ASP A 70 -20.13 -14.59 -10.14
N SER A 71 -19.52 -13.79 -9.24
CA SER A 71 -19.92 -12.40 -8.99
C SER A 71 -19.69 -11.50 -10.21
N PHE A 72 -18.57 -11.65 -10.91
CA PHE A 72 -18.35 -10.96 -12.19
C PHE A 72 -19.50 -11.23 -13.17
N LEU A 73 -19.88 -12.50 -13.38
CA LEU A 73 -21.01 -12.85 -14.25
C LEU A 73 -22.38 -12.34 -13.76
N ALA A 74 -22.49 -11.90 -12.51
CA ALA A 74 -23.68 -11.30 -11.90
C ALA A 74 -23.69 -9.75 -11.91
N ASP A 75 -22.84 -9.13 -12.73
CA ASP A 75 -22.61 -7.68 -12.83
C ASP A 75 -22.00 -7.02 -11.56
N ASP A 76 -21.47 -7.78 -10.59
CA ASP A 76 -20.97 -7.22 -9.32
C ASP A 76 -19.74 -6.29 -9.47
N TYR A 77 -18.99 -6.47 -10.56
CA TYR A 77 -17.72 -5.80 -10.87
C TYR A 77 -17.78 -4.89 -12.12
N GLY A 78 -18.97 -4.73 -12.70
CA GLY A 78 -19.17 -3.98 -13.95
C GLY A 78 -20.33 -4.55 -14.77
N PRO A 79 -20.77 -3.87 -15.82
CA PRO A 79 -22.02 -4.19 -16.52
C PRO A 79 -21.83 -5.32 -17.56
N VAL A 80 -21.55 -6.55 -17.10
CA VAL A 80 -21.24 -7.72 -17.94
C VAL A 80 -22.34 -8.04 -18.96
N HIS A 81 -23.60 -7.94 -18.56
CA HIS A 81 -24.73 -8.12 -19.48
C HIS A 81 -24.85 -7.01 -20.55
N ASN A 82 -24.24 -5.84 -20.34
CA ASN A 82 -24.26 -4.70 -21.26
C ASN A 82 -22.88 -4.39 -21.84
N CYS A 83 -21.93 -5.34 -21.82
CA CYS A 83 -20.62 -5.16 -22.45
C CYS A 83 -20.73 -4.77 -23.94
N PRO A 84 -19.68 -4.12 -24.48
CA PRO A 84 -19.56 -3.89 -25.91
C PRO A 84 -19.88 -5.15 -26.74
N HIS A 85 -20.44 -4.94 -27.93
CA HIS A 85 -20.75 -5.98 -28.91
C HIS A 85 -21.78 -7.03 -28.42
N GLY A 86 -22.62 -6.66 -27.44
CA GLY A 86 -23.79 -7.43 -27.02
C GLY A 86 -23.51 -8.42 -25.90
N GLY A 87 -22.74 -7.99 -24.89
CA GLY A 87 -22.37 -8.84 -23.77
C GLY A 87 -21.15 -9.73 -24.06
N ASP A 88 -20.25 -9.34 -24.98
CA ASP A 88 -19.01 -10.10 -25.17
C ASP A 88 -18.03 -9.81 -24.02
N TRP A 89 -17.38 -10.87 -23.54
CA TRP A 89 -16.47 -10.82 -22.41
C TRP A 89 -15.40 -11.92 -22.45
N GLU A 90 -14.30 -11.69 -21.73
CA GLU A 90 -13.26 -12.66 -21.38
C GLU A 90 -12.83 -12.45 -19.93
N ALA A 91 -12.42 -13.53 -19.24
CA ALA A 91 -11.86 -13.49 -17.90
C ALA A 91 -10.49 -14.16 -17.82
N ILE A 92 -9.53 -13.50 -17.17
CA ILE A 92 -8.18 -14.03 -16.89
C ILE A 92 -8.06 -14.23 -15.38
N LEU A 93 -7.99 -15.50 -14.95
CA LEU A 93 -8.01 -15.90 -13.54
C LEU A 93 -6.59 -16.30 -13.11
N VAL A 94 -5.94 -15.47 -12.29
CA VAL A 94 -4.55 -15.64 -11.85
C VAL A 94 -4.52 -16.09 -10.39
N GLU A 95 -3.89 -17.23 -10.11
CA GLU A 95 -3.89 -17.83 -8.78
C GLU A 95 -2.60 -18.60 -8.49
N ALA A 96 -1.90 -18.21 -7.43
CA ALA A 96 -0.62 -18.79 -7.03
C ALA A 96 -0.76 -20.15 -6.34
N ASN A 97 -1.82 -20.34 -5.55
CA ASN A 97 -2.01 -21.52 -4.72
C ASN A 97 -2.39 -22.75 -5.59
N PRO A 98 -1.53 -23.78 -5.68
CA PRO A 98 -1.77 -24.93 -6.53
C PRO A 98 -3.00 -25.75 -6.12
N MET A 99 -3.50 -25.59 -4.88
CA MET A 99 -4.71 -26.28 -4.40
C MET A 99 -5.95 -25.96 -5.25
N PHE A 100 -5.99 -24.80 -5.91
CA PHE A 100 -7.12 -24.39 -6.75
C PHE A 100 -7.01 -24.78 -8.21
N SER A 101 -5.83 -25.25 -8.65
CA SER A 101 -5.53 -25.45 -10.08
C SER A 101 -6.56 -26.32 -10.79
N LYS A 102 -7.04 -27.39 -10.13
CA LYS A 102 -8.06 -28.28 -10.70
C LYS A 102 -9.41 -27.58 -10.94
N LYS A 103 -9.82 -26.65 -10.07
CA LYS A 103 -11.09 -25.92 -10.19
C LYS A 103 -11.00 -24.87 -11.30
N LEU A 104 -9.94 -24.06 -11.30
CA LEU A 104 -9.74 -23.03 -12.33
C LEU A 104 -9.52 -23.63 -13.74
N GLN A 105 -8.79 -24.74 -13.85
CA GLN A 105 -8.67 -25.50 -15.11
C GLN A 105 -10.02 -26.08 -15.57
N ALA A 106 -10.92 -26.46 -14.66
CA ALA A 106 -12.26 -26.89 -15.00
C ALA A 106 -13.12 -25.71 -15.52
N LEU A 107 -13.03 -24.51 -14.93
CA LEU A 107 -13.68 -23.30 -15.45
C LEU A 107 -13.22 -22.99 -16.88
N GLN A 108 -11.92 -22.96 -17.14
CA GLN A 108 -11.36 -22.79 -18.50
C GLN A 108 -11.83 -23.90 -19.47
N SER A 109 -11.90 -25.15 -19.01
CA SER A 109 -12.34 -26.28 -19.85
C SER A 109 -13.83 -26.21 -20.20
N ASN A 110 -14.66 -25.68 -19.30
CA ASN A 110 -16.09 -25.49 -19.50
C ASN A 110 -16.42 -24.25 -20.35
N LEU A 111 -15.53 -23.25 -20.34
CA LEU A 111 -15.70 -21.95 -20.99
C LEU A 111 -14.50 -21.64 -21.93
N PRO A 112 -14.25 -22.46 -22.97
CA PRO A 112 -13.08 -22.32 -23.83
C PRO A 112 -13.13 -21.03 -24.66
N GLY A 113 -12.04 -20.27 -24.66
CA GLY A 113 -11.96 -18.95 -25.31
C GLY A 113 -12.71 -17.84 -24.58
N LYS A 114 -13.22 -18.12 -23.38
CA LYS A 114 -13.89 -17.18 -22.48
C LYS A 114 -13.19 -17.03 -21.15
N VAL A 115 -12.61 -18.11 -20.62
CA VAL A 115 -11.82 -18.10 -19.40
C VAL A 115 -10.40 -18.58 -19.70
N GLN A 116 -9.41 -17.78 -19.32
CA GLN A 116 -7.99 -18.17 -19.28
C GLN A 116 -7.56 -18.34 -17.82
N SER A 117 -7.17 -19.55 -17.43
CA SER A 117 -6.62 -19.82 -16.11
C SER A 117 -5.09 -19.77 -16.14
N LEU A 118 -4.52 -18.90 -15.31
CA LEU A 118 -3.10 -18.90 -14.92
C LEU A 118 -2.97 -19.52 -13.52
N ALA A 119 -3.45 -20.76 -13.39
CA ALA A 119 -3.35 -21.53 -12.15
C ALA A 119 -1.89 -21.87 -11.79
N SER A 120 -1.60 -21.94 -10.50
CA SER A 120 -0.23 -22.06 -9.94
C SER A 120 0.72 -20.96 -10.43
N THR A 121 0.22 -19.75 -10.69
CA THR A 121 1.00 -18.60 -11.17
C THR A 121 0.65 -17.37 -10.32
N ALA A 122 1.65 -16.72 -9.74
CA ALA A 122 1.43 -15.53 -8.91
C ALA A 122 1.39 -14.24 -9.75
N ALA A 123 0.42 -13.36 -9.49
CA ALA A 123 0.44 -12.01 -10.06
C ALA A 123 1.57 -11.18 -9.44
N TYR A 124 2.38 -10.52 -10.27
CA TYR A 124 3.48 -9.69 -9.79
C TYR A 124 3.87 -8.58 -10.79
N SER A 125 4.88 -7.79 -10.46
CA SER A 125 5.43 -6.69 -11.27
C SER A 125 6.47 -7.12 -12.32
N CYS A 126 6.71 -8.44 -12.47
CA CYS A 126 7.70 -9.01 -13.38
C CYS A 126 7.39 -10.50 -13.67
N GLU A 127 8.07 -11.09 -14.67
CA GLU A 127 8.09 -12.55 -14.91
C GLU A 127 9.36 -13.19 -14.32
N THR A 128 9.20 -14.10 -13.37
CA THR A 128 10.29 -14.87 -12.73
C THR A 128 9.71 -16.14 -12.08
N THR A 129 10.47 -16.81 -11.21
CA THR A 129 9.95 -17.82 -10.27
C THR A 129 10.21 -17.39 -8.84
N THR A 130 9.27 -17.64 -7.95
CA THR A 130 9.35 -17.25 -6.54
C THR A 130 8.83 -18.34 -5.61
N SER A 131 9.08 -18.19 -4.30
CA SER A 131 8.48 -19.04 -3.27
C SER A 131 7.18 -18.41 -2.78
N PHE A 132 6.14 -19.23 -2.64
CA PHE A 132 4.81 -18.85 -2.19
C PHE A 132 4.43 -19.75 -1.01
N SER A 133 3.95 -19.17 0.10
CA SER A 133 3.54 -19.93 1.29
C SER A 133 2.05 -20.27 1.20
N ILE A 134 1.72 -21.55 1.35
CA ILE A 134 0.36 -22.05 1.34
C ILE A 134 -0.12 -22.13 2.79
N ASP A 135 -1.17 -21.36 3.11
CA ASP A 135 -1.87 -21.44 4.38
C ASP A 135 -2.29 -22.90 4.71
N ALA A 136 -2.31 -23.25 5.99
CA ALA A 136 -2.78 -24.55 6.44
C ALA A 136 -4.31 -24.62 6.52
N ASP A 137 -5.02 -23.48 6.58
CA ASP A 137 -6.46 -23.43 6.83
C ASP A 137 -7.30 -23.67 5.56
N ALA A 138 -7.52 -24.95 5.27
CA ALA A 138 -8.42 -25.39 4.21
C ALA A 138 -9.90 -25.04 4.46
N ALA A 139 -10.31 -24.70 5.69
CA ALA A 139 -11.70 -24.37 6.01
C ALA A 139 -12.03 -22.92 5.62
N HIS A 140 -11.04 -22.02 5.69
CA HIS A 140 -11.13 -20.63 5.21
C HIS A 140 -10.51 -20.46 3.82
N ASN A 141 -10.64 -21.47 2.95
CA ASN A 141 -10.18 -21.46 1.56
C ASN A 141 -8.71 -21.01 1.40
N TYR A 142 -7.83 -21.37 2.34
CA TYR A 142 -6.41 -20.99 2.32
C TYR A 142 -6.13 -19.48 2.19
N TRP A 143 -7.08 -18.62 2.58
CA TRP A 143 -7.07 -17.17 2.41
C TRP A 143 -5.68 -16.54 2.60
N ALA A 144 -5.04 -16.74 3.76
CA ALA A 144 -3.76 -16.09 4.09
C ALA A 144 -2.53 -16.51 3.23
N SER A 145 -2.70 -17.29 2.16
CA SER A 145 -1.60 -17.78 1.31
C SER A 145 -0.92 -16.64 0.56
N SER A 146 0.36 -16.39 0.84
CA SER A 146 1.05 -15.14 0.49
C SER A 146 2.44 -15.35 -0.14
N LEU A 147 2.86 -14.35 -0.93
CA LEU A 147 4.25 -14.16 -1.37
C LEU A 147 5.15 -13.50 -0.30
N MET A 148 4.54 -12.78 0.65
CA MET A 148 5.26 -11.96 1.64
C MET A 148 5.45 -12.69 2.96
N GLU A 149 4.39 -13.30 3.48
CA GLU A 149 4.44 -13.98 4.79
C GLU A 149 4.63 -15.49 4.70
N ASN A 150 5.47 -16.02 5.59
CA ASN A 150 5.55 -17.45 5.83
C ASN A 150 4.43 -17.93 6.76
N VAL A 151 3.18 -17.79 6.33
CA VAL A 151 1.96 -18.18 7.07
C VAL A 151 1.87 -19.70 7.30
N GLY A 152 2.42 -20.48 6.38
CA GLY A 152 2.22 -21.92 6.27
C GLY A 152 3.42 -22.76 6.66
N ARG A 153 3.18 -24.07 6.79
CA ARG A 153 4.25 -25.09 6.86
C ARG A 153 4.73 -25.56 5.49
N ARG A 154 4.03 -25.17 4.42
CA ARG A 154 4.28 -25.61 3.05
C ARG A 154 4.56 -24.39 2.18
N GLN A 155 5.76 -24.34 1.62
CA GLN A 155 6.07 -23.44 0.52
C GLN A 155 6.07 -24.21 -0.79
N VAL A 156 5.76 -23.52 -1.88
CA VAL A 156 5.87 -24.01 -3.26
C VAL A 156 6.60 -23.00 -4.12
N THR A 157 7.31 -23.47 -5.14
CA THR A 157 7.87 -22.58 -6.16
C THR A 157 6.85 -22.41 -7.28
N VAL A 158 6.50 -21.15 -7.59
CA VAL A 158 5.55 -20.79 -8.65
C VAL A 158 6.20 -19.81 -9.62
N PRO A 159 5.85 -19.85 -10.92
CA PRO A 159 6.10 -18.72 -11.81
C PRO A 159 5.33 -17.48 -11.34
N THR A 160 5.85 -16.30 -11.65
CA THR A 160 5.10 -15.04 -11.60
C THR A 160 4.69 -14.63 -13.01
N VAL A 161 3.58 -13.89 -13.10
CA VAL A 161 3.16 -13.21 -14.33
C VAL A 161 3.18 -11.70 -14.11
N ASN A 162 3.72 -10.97 -15.08
CA ASN A 162 3.72 -9.50 -15.07
C ASN A 162 2.30 -8.99 -15.41
N VAL A 163 1.66 -8.28 -14.46
CA VAL A 163 0.31 -7.72 -14.64
C VAL A 163 0.25 -6.70 -15.79
N ASN A 164 1.29 -5.88 -15.96
CA ASN A 164 1.36 -4.90 -17.06
C ASN A 164 1.46 -5.57 -18.42
N LYS A 165 2.17 -6.70 -18.49
CA LYS A 165 2.22 -7.55 -19.69
C LYS A 165 0.85 -8.16 -19.99
N LEU A 166 0.14 -8.69 -18.99
CA LEU A 166 -1.21 -9.23 -19.18
C LEU A 166 -2.15 -8.19 -19.80
N LEU A 167 -2.14 -6.96 -19.28
CA LEU A 167 -2.91 -5.85 -19.84
C LEU A 167 -2.46 -5.53 -21.27
N ALA A 168 -1.16 -5.32 -21.48
CA ALA A 168 -0.60 -4.96 -22.78
C ALA A 168 -0.84 -6.00 -23.88
N GLU A 169 -0.93 -7.29 -23.54
CA GLU A 169 -1.11 -8.41 -24.47
C GLU A 169 -2.56 -8.91 -24.61
N SER A 170 -3.48 -8.48 -23.72
CA SER A 170 -4.88 -8.95 -23.72
C SER A 170 -5.92 -7.85 -24.04
N VAL A 171 -5.59 -6.58 -23.78
CA VAL A 171 -6.53 -5.44 -23.84
C VAL A 171 -6.28 -4.54 -25.06
N ILE A 172 -7.37 -3.98 -25.60
CA ILE A 172 -7.36 -2.90 -26.60
C ILE A 172 -8.11 -1.66 -26.08
N PRO A 173 -7.85 -0.44 -26.60
CA PRO A 173 -8.43 0.79 -26.06
C PRO A 173 -9.97 0.95 -26.13
N GLY A 174 -10.69 0.02 -26.76
CA GLY A 174 -12.15 0.00 -26.82
C GLY A 174 -12.82 -0.90 -25.79
N ASP A 175 -12.06 -1.73 -25.08
CA ASP A 175 -12.61 -2.65 -24.07
C ASP A 175 -13.19 -1.90 -22.86
N TRP A 176 -13.94 -2.65 -22.04
CA TRP A 176 -14.23 -2.28 -20.65
C TRP A 176 -13.45 -3.20 -19.73
N VAL A 177 -12.51 -2.68 -18.95
CA VAL A 177 -11.55 -3.51 -18.18
C VAL A 177 -11.71 -3.33 -16.69
N MET A 178 -11.90 -4.46 -16.02
CA MET A 178 -12.10 -4.55 -14.58
C MET A 178 -10.98 -5.42 -13.98
N LEU A 179 -10.15 -4.83 -13.14
CA LEU A 179 -9.00 -5.48 -12.51
C LEU A 179 -9.29 -5.68 -11.01
N LYS A 180 -9.55 -6.91 -10.59
CA LYS A 180 -9.58 -7.28 -9.17
C LYS A 180 -8.15 -7.57 -8.68
N VAL A 181 -7.78 -7.00 -7.55
CA VAL A 181 -6.46 -7.13 -6.92
C VAL A 181 -6.62 -7.55 -5.47
N ASP A 182 -6.33 -8.81 -5.19
CA ASP A 182 -6.60 -9.48 -3.92
C ASP A 182 -5.52 -10.56 -3.67
N ILE A 183 -4.29 -10.11 -3.46
CA ILE A 183 -3.07 -10.94 -3.59
C ILE A 183 -2.18 -10.93 -2.34
N GLU A 184 -2.82 -10.82 -1.17
CA GLU A 184 -2.24 -11.11 0.15
C GLU A 184 -0.86 -10.43 0.36
N GLY A 185 -0.83 -9.11 0.13
CA GLY A 185 0.31 -8.22 0.33
C GLY A 185 1.07 -7.86 -0.95
N ALA A 186 1.01 -8.69 -2.01
CA ALA A 186 1.74 -8.43 -3.25
C ALA A 186 1.22 -7.19 -4.03
N GLU A 187 0.06 -6.64 -3.66
CA GLU A 187 -0.45 -5.38 -4.19
C GLU A 187 0.50 -4.20 -3.95
N TYR A 188 1.31 -4.24 -2.89
CA TYR A 188 2.31 -3.20 -2.60
C TYR A 188 3.50 -3.18 -3.56
N ASP A 189 3.74 -4.26 -4.32
CA ASP A 189 4.73 -4.30 -5.39
C ASP A 189 4.05 -4.16 -6.78
N VAL A 190 2.80 -4.62 -6.93
CA VAL A 190 2.02 -4.53 -8.18
C VAL A 190 1.48 -3.13 -8.45
N MET A 191 0.77 -2.50 -7.50
CA MET A 191 0.08 -1.22 -7.73
C MET A 191 1.03 -0.07 -8.10
N PRO A 192 2.20 0.11 -7.45
CA PRO A 192 3.20 1.07 -7.92
C PRO A 192 3.71 0.78 -9.33
N CYS A 193 3.95 -0.49 -9.67
CA CYS A 193 4.41 -0.86 -11.00
C CYS A 193 3.34 -0.65 -12.08
N LEU A 194 2.07 -0.80 -11.71
CA LEU A 194 0.90 -0.54 -12.55
C LEU A 194 0.73 0.96 -12.85
N ALA A 195 0.98 1.82 -11.86
CA ALA A 195 0.93 3.27 -12.04
C ALA A 195 1.99 3.78 -13.06
N GLU A 196 3.12 3.09 -13.19
CA GLU A 196 4.18 3.36 -14.18
C GLU A 196 3.93 2.74 -15.57
N PHE A 197 2.92 1.87 -15.73
CA PHE A 197 2.59 1.30 -17.03
C PHE A 197 2.07 2.38 -17.97
N LYS A 198 2.68 2.54 -19.15
CA LYS A 198 2.37 3.67 -20.05
C LYS A 198 0.95 3.64 -20.62
N ASP A 199 0.26 2.50 -20.58
CA ASP A 199 -1.11 2.33 -21.08
C ASP A 199 -2.10 2.00 -19.94
N ALA A 200 -1.88 2.49 -18.70
CA ALA A 200 -2.74 2.17 -17.56
C ALA A 200 -4.20 2.64 -17.73
N GLU A 201 -4.48 3.62 -18.59
CA GLU A 201 -5.83 4.06 -19.01
C GLU A 201 -6.60 3.04 -19.87
N LEU A 202 -5.97 1.90 -20.18
CA LEU A 202 -6.65 0.70 -20.66
C LEU A 202 -7.49 0.03 -19.55
N ILE A 203 -7.31 0.39 -18.29
CA ILE A 203 -8.11 -0.07 -17.15
C ILE A 203 -9.19 0.97 -16.88
N ASP A 204 -10.46 0.55 -16.84
CA ASP A 204 -11.55 1.45 -16.45
C ASP A 204 -11.78 1.41 -14.93
N GLU A 205 -11.75 0.21 -14.33
CA GLU A 205 -11.99 0.01 -12.90
C GLU A 205 -10.99 -0.96 -12.23
N ILE A 206 -10.49 -0.58 -11.05
CA ILE A 206 -9.69 -1.42 -10.15
C ILE A 206 -10.47 -1.67 -8.86
N PHE A 207 -10.63 -2.94 -8.50
CA PHE A 207 -11.21 -3.38 -7.23
C PHE A 207 -10.09 -3.93 -6.35
N LEU A 208 -9.67 -3.15 -5.35
CA LEU A 208 -8.51 -3.44 -4.52
C LEU A 208 -8.94 -3.88 -3.11
N GLU A 209 -8.53 -5.08 -2.72
CA GLU A 209 -8.47 -5.49 -1.32
C GLU A 209 -7.08 -5.10 -0.78
N GLU A 210 -6.98 -3.92 -0.14
CA GLU A 210 -5.73 -3.51 0.51
C GLU A 210 -5.54 -4.30 1.81
N HIS A 211 -4.57 -5.21 1.79
CA HIS A 211 -4.10 -5.89 2.97
C HIS A 211 -3.19 -4.94 3.74
N TRP A 212 -3.84 -4.06 4.52
CA TRP A 212 -3.22 -3.56 5.74
C TRP A 212 -3.01 -4.74 6.72
N TRP A 213 -2.76 -4.48 8.01
CA TRP A 213 -2.36 -5.50 9.00
C TRP A 213 -1.07 -6.31 8.72
N PHE A 214 -0.61 -6.49 7.47
CA PHE A 214 0.68 -7.12 7.15
C PHE A 214 1.82 -6.37 7.88
N PRO A 215 2.63 -7.09 8.69
CA PRO A 215 3.60 -6.51 9.62
C PRO A 215 4.90 -6.10 8.94
N ASP A 216 5.19 -6.64 7.76
CA ASP A 216 6.44 -6.44 7.03
C ASP A 216 6.30 -5.30 5.96
N ARG A 217 5.27 -4.46 6.09
CA ARG A 217 5.05 -3.25 5.26
C ARG A 217 5.77 -2.05 5.88
N THR A 218 6.60 -1.36 5.09
CA THR A 218 7.30 -0.14 5.54
C THR A 218 6.43 1.11 5.42
N ALA A 219 6.82 2.21 6.09
CA ALA A 219 6.19 3.52 5.89
C ALA A 219 6.27 3.96 4.42
N GLU A 220 7.44 3.78 3.80
CA GLU A 220 7.69 3.99 2.36
C GLU A 220 6.64 3.28 1.48
N GLN A 221 6.41 1.97 1.67
CA GLN A 221 5.42 1.23 0.87
C GLN A 221 3.99 1.77 0.99
N ASN A 222 3.60 2.27 2.18
CA ASN A 222 2.29 2.90 2.35
C ASN A 222 2.21 4.21 1.55
N VAL A 223 3.27 5.03 1.56
CA VAL A 223 3.37 6.26 0.76
C VAL A 223 3.36 5.93 -0.74
N THR A 224 4.15 4.96 -1.19
CA THR A 224 4.18 4.54 -2.60
C THR A 224 2.81 4.02 -3.07
N MET A 225 2.08 3.27 -2.24
CA MET A 225 0.71 2.81 -2.55
C MET A 225 -0.27 3.98 -2.69
N ILE A 226 -0.18 5.01 -1.84
CA ILE A 226 -1.01 6.22 -1.95
C ILE A 226 -0.73 6.95 -3.28
N LEU A 227 0.54 7.24 -3.55
CA LEU A 227 0.98 7.91 -4.78
C LEU A 227 0.60 7.12 -6.05
N ALA A 228 0.70 5.78 -6.01
CA ALA A 228 0.28 4.91 -7.10
C ALA A 228 -1.23 5.03 -7.38
N LYS A 229 -2.07 5.00 -6.33
CA LYS A 229 -3.52 5.18 -6.46
C LYS A 229 -3.88 6.57 -6.99
N ASP A 230 -3.19 7.63 -6.55
CA ASP A 230 -3.38 8.98 -7.09
C ASP A 230 -2.97 9.10 -8.57
N LYS A 231 -1.85 8.48 -8.97
CA LYS A 231 -1.38 8.46 -10.36
C LYS A 231 -2.28 7.63 -11.29
N LEU A 232 -2.94 6.59 -10.78
CA LEU A 232 -3.96 5.84 -11.53
C LEU A 232 -5.24 6.67 -11.67
N ARG A 233 -5.70 7.33 -10.60
CA ARG A 233 -6.87 8.24 -10.63
C ARG A 233 -6.69 9.42 -11.59
N SER A 234 -5.51 10.05 -11.62
CA SER A 234 -5.25 11.16 -12.54
C SER A 234 -5.30 10.75 -14.02
N ARG A 235 -5.17 9.45 -14.30
CA ARG A 235 -5.32 8.82 -15.62
C ARG A 235 -6.74 8.27 -15.87
N GLN A 236 -7.71 8.72 -15.08
CA GLN A 236 -9.13 8.35 -15.15
C GLN A 236 -9.45 6.88 -14.79
N VAL A 237 -8.50 6.13 -14.22
CA VAL A 237 -8.74 4.78 -13.71
C VAL A 237 -9.51 4.87 -12.39
N GLN A 238 -10.69 4.26 -12.32
CA GLN A 238 -11.48 4.24 -11.09
C GLN A 238 -10.88 3.23 -10.10
N THR A 239 -10.89 3.58 -8.80
CA THR A 239 -10.32 2.74 -7.75
C THR A 239 -11.35 2.56 -6.63
N TRP A 240 -11.68 1.30 -6.33
CA TRP A 240 -12.71 0.90 -5.39
C TRP A 240 -12.11 0.02 -4.29
N LEU A 241 -12.61 0.17 -3.05
CA LEU A 241 -12.29 -0.76 -1.96
C LEU A 241 -13.27 -1.94 -1.97
N GLN A 242 -12.74 -3.15 -2.12
CA GLN A 242 -13.53 -4.38 -2.30
C GLN A 242 -14.58 -4.60 -1.19
N LYS A 243 -14.24 -4.31 0.07
CA LYS A 243 -15.13 -4.50 1.23
C LYS A 243 -16.36 -3.60 1.29
N GLU A 244 -16.34 -2.45 0.61
CA GLU A 244 -17.38 -1.42 0.79
C GLU A 244 -18.17 -1.14 -0.49
N LYS A 245 -17.67 -1.57 -1.66
CA LYS A 245 -18.13 -1.12 -3.00
C LYS A 245 -18.30 0.40 -3.09
N ALA A 246 -17.55 1.13 -2.26
CA ALA A 246 -17.52 2.57 -2.19
C ALA A 246 -16.31 3.07 -2.96
N PRO A 247 -16.41 4.22 -3.66
CA PRO A 247 -15.25 4.80 -4.32
C PRO A 247 -14.27 5.27 -3.24
N LEU A 248 -12.97 5.22 -3.53
CA LEU A 248 -11.93 5.40 -2.50
C LEU A 248 -11.94 6.77 -1.80
N ASP A 249 -12.63 7.76 -2.38
CA ASP A 249 -12.84 9.11 -1.84
C ASP A 249 -13.99 9.20 -0.82
N ALA A 250 -14.88 8.19 -0.74
CA ALA A 250 -15.86 8.05 0.32
C ALA A 250 -15.23 7.69 1.68
N PHE A 251 -13.97 7.25 1.67
CA PHE A 251 -13.20 7.03 2.88
C PHE A 251 -12.62 8.37 3.35
N GLU A 252 -13.24 8.97 4.39
CA GLU A 252 -12.62 10.07 5.12
C GLU A 252 -11.20 9.64 5.53
N PRO A 253 -10.18 10.50 5.38
CA PRO A 253 -8.83 10.15 5.82
C PRO A 253 -8.88 9.86 7.32
N ARG A 254 -8.67 8.58 7.71
CA ARG A 254 -8.37 8.21 9.11
C ARG A 254 -7.34 9.22 9.61
N PRO A 255 -7.56 9.88 10.76
CA PRO A 255 -6.89 11.13 11.09
C PRO A 255 -5.37 10.99 11.00
N LEU A 256 -4.82 11.47 9.89
CA LEU A 256 -3.39 11.62 9.65
C LEU A 256 -2.91 12.74 10.55
N ILE A 257 -2.46 12.36 11.74
CA ILE A 257 -1.98 13.24 12.82
C ILE A 257 -3.07 14.24 13.28
N PRO A 258 -3.61 14.11 14.50
CA PRO A 258 -4.48 15.13 15.09
C PRO A 258 -3.86 16.53 14.93
N GLY A 259 -4.60 17.46 14.33
CA GLY A 259 -4.12 18.78 13.90
C GLY A 259 -4.17 19.05 12.40
N LEU A 260 -3.95 18.07 11.51
CA LEU A 260 -3.82 18.36 10.06
C LEU A 260 -5.16 18.77 9.42
N VAL A 261 -6.26 18.10 9.81
CA VAL A 261 -7.63 18.42 9.37
C VAL A 261 -8.10 19.75 9.96
N GLU A 262 -7.84 19.98 11.25
CA GLU A 262 -8.20 21.20 11.96
C GLU A 262 -7.49 22.44 11.38
N ALA A 263 -6.24 22.28 10.94
CA ALA A 263 -5.49 23.33 10.22
C ALA A 263 -6.05 23.63 8.82
N ALA A 264 -6.61 22.64 8.13
CA ALA A 264 -7.24 22.82 6.82
C ALA A 264 -8.62 23.50 6.95
N GLU A 265 -9.45 23.06 7.92
CA GLU A 265 -10.76 23.67 8.18
C GLU A 265 -10.64 25.14 8.61
N ALA A 266 -9.63 25.47 9.43
CA ALA A 266 -9.35 26.84 9.87
C ALA A 266 -9.04 27.83 8.72
N LYS A 267 -8.68 27.34 7.52
CA LYS A 267 -8.40 28.19 6.33
C LYS A 267 -9.60 28.37 5.39
N GLY A 268 -10.76 27.79 5.70
CA GLY A 268 -12.02 28.01 4.97
C GLY A 268 -12.22 27.01 3.84
N GLY A 269 -12.96 25.94 4.14
CA GLY A 269 -13.10 24.74 3.32
C GLY A 269 -13.36 24.97 1.82
N LYS A 270 -12.49 24.35 1.01
CA LYS A 270 -12.69 24.06 -0.41
C LYS A 270 -12.37 22.59 -0.65
N THR A 271 -12.74 22.09 -1.83
CA THR A 271 -12.64 20.67 -2.22
C THR A 271 -11.30 20.04 -1.89
N ILE A 272 -11.31 18.75 -1.53
CA ILE A 272 -10.13 17.98 -1.09
C ILE A 272 -8.94 18.17 -2.03
N GLY A 273 -9.13 18.15 -3.36
CA GLY A 273 -8.05 18.40 -4.32
C GLY A 273 -7.37 19.77 -4.16
N ARG A 274 -8.12 20.84 -3.88
CA ARG A 274 -7.55 22.16 -3.62
C ARG A 274 -6.97 22.28 -2.21
N ALA A 275 -7.54 21.59 -1.22
CA ALA A 275 -6.91 21.46 0.09
C ALA A 275 -5.58 20.71 0.00
N VAL A 276 -5.48 19.70 -0.86
CA VAL A 276 -4.24 18.98 -1.18
C VAL A 276 -3.27 19.87 -1.95
N GLU A 277 -3.68 20.67 -2.94
CA GLU A 277 -2.80 21.66 -3.58
C GLU A 277 -2.32 22.76 -2.60
N GLU A 278 -3.20 23.28 -1.74
CA GLU A 278 -2.84 24.29 -0.74
C GLU A 278 -2.01 23.67 0.41
N VAL A 279 -2.18 22.38 0.73
CA VAL A 279 -1.29 21.63 1.62
C VAL A 279 0.04 21.33 0.93
N LEU A 280 0.09 20.98 -0.35
CA LEU A 280 1.35 20.78 -1.11
C LEU A 280 2.10 22.11 -1.30
N ALA A 281 1.40 23.24 -1.43
CA ALA A 281 1.99 24.58 -1.45
C ALA A 281 2.36 25.10 -0.05
N TRP A 282 1.72 24.60 1.02
CA TRP A 282 2.11 24.86 2.42
C TRP A 282 3.19 23.89 2.91
N LEU A 283 3.31 22.72 2.26
CA LEU A 283 4.50 21.89 2.16
C LEU A 283 5.46 22.47 1.10
N SER A 284 5.50 23.81 0.97
CA SER A 284 6.69 24.43 0.40
C SER A 284 7.88 23.94 1.23
N GLU A 285 8.98 23.68 0.54
CA GLU A 285 10.17 23.07 1.10
C GLU A 285 10.63 23.80 2.38
N GLU A 286 10.51 25.14 2.37
CA GLU A 286 10.78 26.01 3.50
C GLU A 286 9.80 25.81 4.68
N ALA A 287 8.49 25.83 4.45
CA ALA A 287 7.51 25.78 5.53
C ALA A 287 7.42 24.40 6.21
N PHE A 288 7.61 23.30 5.47
CA PHE A 288 7.75 21.98 6.11
C PHE A 288 9.08 21.85 6.86
N THR A 289 10.19 22.35 6.31
CA THR A 289 11.49 22.34 6.99
C THR A 289 11.47 23.23 8.25
N GLU A 290 10.80 24.37 8.22
CA GLU A 290 10.62 25.28 9.36
C GLU A 290 9.73 24.64 10.45
N ALA A 291 8.62 23.99 10.07
CA ALA A 291 7.77 23.26 11.01
C ALA A 291 8.50 22.06 11.65
N ALA A 292 9.27 21.30 10.87
CA ALA A 292 10.08 20.20 11.36
C ALA A 292 11.21 20.70 12.29
N ALA A 293 11.93 21.76 11.91
CA ALA A 293 12.96 22.38 12.73
C ALA A 293 12.42 22.97 14.04
N SER A 294 11.23 23.60 14.00
CA SER A 294 10.55 24.09 15.21
C SER A 294 10.13 22.95 16.13
N SER A 295 9.56 21.86 15.59
CA SER A 295 9.16 20.69 16.37
C SER A 295 10.37 19.99 17.02
N LEU A 296 11.48 19.89 16.29
CA LEU A 296 12.74 19.35 16.81
C LEU A 296 13.33 20.25 17.92
N SER A 297 13.27 21.58 17.74
CA SER A 297 13.69 22.56 18.74
C SER A 297 12.85 22.49 20.03
N GLU A 298 11.53 22.32 19.92
CA GLU A 298 10.63 22.14 21.06
C GLU A 298 10.93 20.83 21.82
N LEU A 299 11.16 19.73 21.11
CA LEU A 299 11.57 18.45 21.72
C LEU A 299 12.91 18.55 22.45
N GLN A 300 13.91 19.22 21.85
CA GLN A 300 15.20 19.48 22.48
C GLN A 300 15.07 20.35 23.74
N ALA A 301 14.24 21.40 23.69
CA ALA A 301 13.97 22.25 24.86
C ALA A 301 13.25 21.47 25.98
N GLN A 302 12.34 20.55 25.63
CA GLN A 302 11.67 19.68 26.60
C GLN A 302 12.62 18.63 27.21
N GLU A 303 13.53 18.04 26.43
CA GLU A 303 14.61 17.16 26.91
C GLU A 303 15.52 17.91 27.90
N GLU A 304 15.98 19.12 27.54
CA GLU A 304 16.80 19.94 28.41
C GLU A 304 16.07 20.31 29.71
N GLN A 305 14.79 20.69 29.62
CA GLN A 305 13.98 21.00 30.80
C GLN A 305 13.84 19.81 31.74
N LEU A 306 13.64 18.59 31.21
CA LEU A 306 13.58 17.36 32.01
C LEU A 306 14.93 17.01 32.65
N LEU A 307 16.03 17.19 31.92
CA LEU A 307 17.39 17.06 32.46
C LEU A 307 17.65 18.06 33.60
N GLN A 308 17.30 19.34 33.42
CA GLN A 308 17.43 20.35 34.47
C GLN A 308 16.55 20.03 35.70
N GLN A 309 15.33 19.50 35.51
CA GLN A 309 14.48 19.05 36.62
C GLN A 309 15.08 17.84 37.35
N ALA A 310 15.64 16.87 36.64
CA ALA A 310 16.32 15.71 37.23
C ALA A 310 17.56 16.12 38.03
N LEU A 311 18.39 17.02 37.46
CA LEU A 311 19.56 17.59 38.14
C LEU A 311 19.16 18.37 39.38
N ALA A 312 18.14 19.25 39.30
CA ALA A 312 17.64 20.00 40.46
C ALA A 312 17.07 19.08 41.55
N ALA A 313 16.36 18.00 41.18
CA ALA A 313 15.88 16.99 42.12
C ALA A 313 17.02 16.21 42.79
N SER A 314 18.15 16.01 42.09
CA SER A 314 19.36 15.38 42.66
C SER A 314 20.20 16.32 43.54
N ALA A 315 20.12 17.64 43.27
CA ALA A 315 20.88 18.67 43.98
C ALA A 315 20.18 19.20 45.24
N GLY A 316 18.87 18.95 45.41
CA GLY A 316 18.19 19.17 46.68
C GLY A 316 18.81 18.29 47.77
N GLU A 317 19.08 18.86 48.95
CA GLU A 317 19.79 18.20 50.08
C GLU A 317 19.02 17.03 50.69
N VAL A 318 18.92 15.92 49.97
CA VAL A 318 18.62 14.62 50.56
C VAL A 318 19.90 14.14 51.24
N SER A 319 19.87 14.10 52.57
CA SER A 319 20.93 13.47 53.37
C SER A 319 20.90 11.95 53.15
N TRP A 320 21.53 11.50 52.08
CA TRP A 320 21.74 10.09 51.75
C TRP A 320 22.69 9.47 52.78
N SER A 321 22.12 9.05 53.90
CA SER A 321 22.87 8.61 55.09
C SER A 321 23.50 7.22 54.95
N SER A 322 23.13 6.45 53.92
CA SER A 322 23.66 5.11 53.65
C SER A 322 24.43 5.01 52.33
N GLU A 323 25.31 4.03 52.25
CA GLU A 323 26.04 3.68 51.02
C GLU A 323 25.12 3.03 49.98
N GLU A 324 24.08 2.31 50.43
CA GLU A 324 23.05 1.69 49.59
C GLU A 324 22.23 2.76 48.83
N ASP A 325 21.87 3.87 49.50
CA ASP A 325 21.19 5.00 48.86
C ASP A 325 22.02 5.60 47.72
N ARG A 326 23.34 5.75 47.93
CA ARG A 326 24.26 6.28 46.92
C ARG A 326 24.40 5.35 45.72
N LEU A 327 24.49 4.04 45.96
CA LEU A 327 24.52 3.04 44.90
C LEU A 327 23.20 3.00 44.11
N MET A 328 22.06 3.14 44.80
CA MET A 328 20.75 3.18 44.15
C MET A 328 20.55 4.46 43.33
N ALA A 329 21.00 5.62 43.82
CA ALA A 329 21.00 6.87 43.08
C ALA A 329 21.90 6.80 41.83
N ALA A 330 23.11 6.22 41.94
CA ALA A 330 24.01 6.02 40.81
C ALA A 330 23.44 5.06 39.75
N ALA A 331 22.79 3.96 40.18
CA ALA A 331 22.13 3.02 39.28
C ALA A 331 20.92 3.64 38.56
N LEU A 332 20.14 4.49 39.24
CA LEU A 332 19.05 5.25 38.64
C LEU A 332 19.56 6.28 37.63
N ALA A 333 20.68 6.97 37.92
CA ALA A 333 21.30 7.91 36.99
C ALA A 333 21.79 7.20 35.71
N ALA A 334 22.53 6.10 35.84
CA ALA A 334 22.99 5.31 34.69
C ALA A 334 21.81 4.73 33.87
N SER A 335 20.74 4.30 34.53
CA SER A 335 19.52 3.84 33.84
C SER A 335 18.78 4.97 33.13
N ALA A 336 18.84 6.21 33.63
CA ALA A 336 18.26 7.38 32.99
C ALA A 336 19.08 7.81 31.77
N GLU A 337 20.41 7.85 31.87
CA GLU A 337 21.32 8.11 30.73
C GLU A 337 21.10 7.10 29.60
N GLN A 338 20.98 5.80 29.91
CA GLN A 338 20.68 4.77 28.92
C GLN A 338 19.31 4.96 28.24
N ALA A 339 18.29 5.39 28.99
CA ALA A 339 16.96 5.67 28.44
C ALA A 339 16.93 6.92 27.54
N VAL A 340 17.64 7.98 27.94
CA VAL A 340 17.82 9.21 27.12
C VAL A 340 18.51 8.87 25.80
N GLU A 341 19.60 8.10 25.84
CA GLU A 341 20.31 7.70 24.63
C GLU A 341 19.44 6.79 23.73
N GLN A 342 18.59 5.93 24.30
CA GLN A 342 17.62 5.15 23.51
C GLN A 342 16.54 6.02 22.85
N CYS A 343 16.01 7.03 23.54
CA CYS A 343 15.11 8.02 22.92
C CYS A 343 15.80 8.79 21.80
N ARG A 344 17.05 9.24 21.99
CA ARG A 344 17.83 9.95 20.95
C ARG A 344 17.99 9.11 19.68
N ASN A 345 18.30 7.83 19.83
CA ASN A 345 18.44 6.92 18.69
C ASN A 345 17.09 6.71 17.96
N HIS A 346 15.96 6.66 18.68
CA HIS A 346 14.63 6.54 18.06
C HIS A 346 14.22 7.81 17.30
N VAL A 347 14.45 9.00 17.88
CA VAL A 347 14.20 10.29 17.20
C VAL A 347 15.06 10.42 15.94
N ALA A 348 16.31 9.97 15.98
CA ALA A 348 17.18 9.97 14.79
C ALA A 348 16.72 8.99 13.69
N GLU A 349 16.04 7.89 14.05
CA GLU A 349 15.42 6.95 13.10
C GLU A 349 14.18 7.58 12.44
N GLU A 350 13.29 8.21 13.22
CA GLU A 350 12.15 8.97 12.68
C GLU A 350 12.57 10.17 11.83
N GLU A 351 13.65 10.88 12.20
CA GLU A 351 14.24 11.95 11.40
C GLU A 351 14.77 11.43 10.06
N ALA A 352 15.45 10.28 10.06
CA ALA A 352 15.96 9.65 8.83
C ALA A 352 14.83 9.22 7.88
N ASP A 353 13.74 8.66 8.41
CA ASP A 353 12.55 8.29 7.64
C ASP A 353 11.85 9.53 7.04
N LEU A 354 11.72 10.62 7.81
CA LEU A 354 11.19 11.91 7.32
C LEU A 354 12.08 12.52 6.23
N GLN A 355 13.41 12.49 6.39
CA GLN A 355 14.35 12.96 5.37
C GLN A 355 14.31 12.10 4.10
N ALA A 356 14.14 10.78 4.23
CA ALA A 356 13.96 9.87 3.09
C ALA A 356 12.66 10.17 2.31
N ALA A 357 11.54 10.38 3.03
CA ALA A 357 10.26 10.77 2.42
C ALA A 357 10.35 12.11 1.67
N LEU A 358 11.05 13.11 2.24
CA LEU A 358 11.37 14.39 1.58
C LEU A 358 12.25 14.25 0.34
N LEU A 359 13.22 13.32 0.35
CA LEU A 359 14.07 13.07 -0.82
C LEU A 359 13.31 12.36 -1.94
N LEU A 360 12.39 11.45 -1.60
CA LEU A 360 11.50 10.80 -2.56
C LEU A 360 10.53 11.80 -3.20
N SER A 361 9.91 12.69 -2.43
CA SER A 361 9.01 13.71 -3.00
C SER A 361 9.73 14.68 -3.96
N ARG A 362 10.97 15.09 -3.62
CA ARG A 362 11.84 15.89 -4.52
C ARG A 362 12.12 15.21 -5.86
N GLN A 363 12.34 13.89 -5.88
CA GLN A 363 12.65 13.17 -7.12
C GLN A 363 11.43 12.94 -8.02
N LEU A 364 10.22 12.99 -7.44
CA LEU A 364 8.97 12.71 -8.15
C LEU A 364 8.27 13.97 -8.69
N ALA A 365 8.75 15.17 -8.39
CA ALA A 365 8.28 16.42 -8.97
C ALA A 365 8.67 16.47 -10.47
N PRO A 366 7.72 16.37 -11.42
CA PRO A 366 8.07 16.39 -12.83
C PRO A 366 8.33 17.82 -13.31
N GLU A 367 9.35 17.99 -14.16
CA GLU A 367 9.41 19.16 -15.05
C GLU A 367 8.28 19.02 -16.09
N VAL A 368 7.10 19.54 -15.75
CA VAL A 368 5.89 19.45 -16.58
C VAL A 368 6.01 20.39 -17.77
N VAL A 369 6.64 19.89 -18.85
CA VAL A 369 6.63 20.50 -20.17
C VAL A 369 5.49 19.86 -20.99
N VAL A 370 4.29 20.42 -20.90
CA VAL A 370 3.14 19.96 -21.71
C VAL A 370 3.31 20.41 -23.15
N SER A 371 3.34 19.44 -24.06
CA SER A 371 3.18 19.63 -25.50
C SER A 371 1.70 19.88 -25.83
N SER A 372 1.39 20.92 -26.61
CA SER A 372 0.01 21.30 -26.94
C SER A 372 -0.75 20.31 -27.82
N ASP A 373 -0.04 19.36 -28.44
CA ASP A 373 -0.56 18.59 -29.57
C ASP A 373 -1.17 17.25 -29.14
N ASP A 374 -0.94 16.82 -27.89
CA ASP A 374 -1.35 15.51 -27.37
C ASP A 374 -2.76 15.50 -26.72
N GLU A 375 -3.30 16.64 -26.26
CA GLU A 375 -4.62 16.69 -25.59
C GLU A 375 -5.79 16.31 -26.52
N ALA A 376 -5.75 16.76 -27.78
CA ALA A 376 -6.89 16.66 -28.70
C ALA A 376 -7.29 15.22 -29.06
N GLY A 377 -6.34 14.26 -29.00
CA GLY A 377 -6.63 12.85 -29.30
C GLY A 377 -7.39 12.13 -28.18
N LEU A 378 -7.16 12.53 -26.93
CA LEU A 378 -7.72 11.86 -25.75
C LEU A 378 -9.19 12.22 -25.52
N GLU A 379 -9.59 13.48 -25.75
CA GLU A 379 -10.97 13.93 -25.53
C GLU A 379 -12.00 13.21 -26.44
N GLU A 380 -11.67 12.96 -27.72
CA GLU A 380 -12.61 12.28 -28.64
C GLU A 380 -12.86 10.83 -28.20
N GLN A 381 -11.83 10.16 -27.69
CA GLN A 381 -11.91 8.78 -27.21
C GLN A 381 -12.71 8.68 -25.90
N GLN A 382 -12.51 9.64 -24.98
CA GLN A 382 -13.28 9.76 -23.74
C GLN A 382 -14.78 10.06 -23.99
N SER A 383 -15.09 10.91 -24.96
CA SER A 383 -16.47 11.24 -25.35
C SER A 383 -17.26 10.02 -25.84
N LYS A 384 -16.58 9.07 -26.48
CA LYS A 384 -17.17 7.79 -26.91
C LYS A 384 -17.40 6.85 -25.71
N ARG A 385 -16.44 6.69 -24.80
CA ARG A 385 -16.60 5.88 -23.58
C ARG A 385 -17.75 6.37 -22.68
N ARG A 386 -17.82 7.68 -22.39
CA ARG A 386 -18.89 8.26 -21.53
C ARG A 386 -20.32 8.05 -22.05
N LYS A 387 -20.50 7.90 -23.37
CA LYS A 387 -21.81 7.58 -23.97
C LYS A 387 -22.21 6.12 -23.86
N ALA A 388 -21.27 5.20 -23.63
CA ALA A 388 -21.57 3.79 -23.40
C ALA A 388 -22.06 3.54 -21.96
N GLY A 389 -21.43 4.17 -20.97
CA GLY A 389 -21.76 3.96 -19.54
C GLY A 389 -23.00 4.69 -19.01
N SER A 390 -23.44 5.80 -19.63
CA SER A 390 -24.54 6.63 -19.08
C SER A 390 -25.96 6.14 -19.42
N GLY A 391 -26.09 4.97 -20.05
CA GLY A 391 -27.36 4.37 -20.47
C GLY A 391 -28.15 3.66 -19.36
N SER A 392 -28.44 4.32 -18.24
CA SER A 392 -29.39 3.77 -17.25
C SER A 392 -30.77 3.57 -17.88
N PRO A 393 -31.34 2.35 -17.91
CA PRO A 393 -32.71 2.17 -18.34
C PRO A 393 -33.65 2.80 -17.32
N ALA A 394 -34.55 3.68 -17.78
CA ALA A 394 -35.69 4.09 -16.98
C ALA A 394 -36.61 2.88 -16.76
N ILE A 395 -36.83 2.53 -15.50
CA ILE A 395 -37.76 1.47 -15.04
C ILE A 395 -39.20 1.95 -15.19
#